data_AF-A0A3A8WGY3-F1
#
_entry.id   AF-A0A3A8WGY3-F1
#
_cell.length_a   1.000
_cell.length_b   1.000
_cell.length_c   1.000
_cell.angle_alpha   90.00
_cell.angle_beta   90.00
_cell.angle_gamma   90.00
#
_symmetry.space_group_name_H-M   'P 1'
#
loop_
_entity.id
_entity.type
_entity.pdbx_description
1 polymer ?
#
loop_
_entity_poly.entity_id
_entity_poly.type
_entity_poly.pdbx_seq_one_letter_code
_entity_poly.pdbx_strand_id
1 'polypeptide(L)' 'MDEMDVMDKINDMAVNMDGLTALLHMVYEGIRTDNVGLNEIIEAVNCLYKTAESLNGQLQKLRNEFCP' A
#
# COMPACT_ATOMS: atom_id res chain seq x y z
N MET A 1 -8.83 10.18 -22.55
CA MET A 1 -9.17 9.51 -21.29
C MET A 1 -9.94 10.52 -20.49
N ASP A 2 -11.18 10.22 -20.12
CA ASP A 2 -12.06 11.17 -19.44
C ASP A 2 -11.60 11.40 -18.00
N GLU A 3 -11.91 12.57 -17.43
CA GLU A 3 -11.59 12.95 -16.05
C GLU A 3 -12.05 11.89 -15.01
N MET A 4 -13.07 11.12 -15.37
CA MET A 4 -13.62 10.00 -14.62
C MET A 4 -12.63 8.83 -14.48
N ASP A 5 -11.89 8.47 -15.54
CA ASP A 5 -10.87 7.40 -15.51
C ASP A 5 -9.69 7.75 -14.59
N VAL A 6 -9.39 9.04 -14.45
CA VAL A 6 -8.30 9.50 -13.57
C VAL A 6 -8.72 9.39 -12.12
N MET A 7 -9.96 9.78 -11.80
CA MET A 7 -10.49 9.67 -10.44
C MET A 7 -10.63 8.22 -9.99
N ASP A 8 -11.04 7.31 -10.87
CA ASP A 8 -11.13 5.89 -10.52
C ASP A 8 -9.75 5.31 -10.15
N LYS A 9 -8.70 5.64 -10.93
CA LYS A 9 -7.33 5.22 -10.62
C LYS A 9 -6.81 5.84 -9.31
N ILE A 10 -7.17 7.08 -9.01
CA ILE A 10 -6.82 7.74 -7.73
C ILE A 10 -7.54 7.05 -6.56
N ASN A 11 -8.82 6.71 -6.71
CA ASN A 11 -9.60 6.01 -5.69
C ASN A 11 -9.03 4.61 -5.42
N ASP A 12 -8.65 3.86 -6.45
CA ASP A 12 -7.99 2.55 -6.30
C ASP A 12 -6.67 2.65 -5.53
N MET A 13 -5.87 3.69 -5.79
CA MET A 13 -4.66 3.95 -5.04
C MET A 13 -4.94 4.29 -3.56
N ALA A 14 -5.99 5.07 -3.29
CA ALA A 14 -6.39 5.42 -1.93
C ALA A 14 -6.79 4.17 -1.12
N VAL A 15 -7.59 3.26 -1.71
CA VAL A 15 -7.97 1.99 -1.09
C VAL A 15 -6.75 1.13 -0.75
N ASN A 16 -5.78 1.06 -1.67
CA ASN A 16 -4.53 0.33 -1.43
C ASN A 16 -3.70 0.93 -0.28
N MET A 17 -3.70 2.26 -0.11
CA MET A 17 -3.04 2.92 1.04
C MET A 17 -3.77 2.69 2.36
N ASP A 18 -5.09 2.66 2.38
CA ASP A 18 -5.87 2.37 3.59
C ASP A 18 -5.60 0.94 4.09
N GLY A 19 -5.55 -0.03 3.17
CA GLY A 19 -5.16 -1.41 3.50
C GLY A 19 -3.73 -1.50 4.07
N LEU A 20 -2.82 -0.68 3.54
CA LEU A 20 -1.44 -0.61 4.03
C LEU A 20 -1.37 -0.06 5.46
N THR A 21 -2.11 1.00 5.73
CA THR A 21 -2.21 1.64 7.05
C THR A 21 -2.75 0.67 8.09
N ALA A 22 -3.79 -0.10 7.74
CA ALA A 22 -4.37 -1.11 8.62
C ALA A 22 -3.37 -2.22 8.98
N LEU A 23 -2.57 -2.69 8.02
CA LEU A 23 -1.51 -3.68 8.25
C LEU A 23 -0.44 -3.13 9.20
N LEU A 24 0.02 -1.89 9.00
CA LEU A 24 0.96 -1.23 9.90
C LEU A 24 0.43 -1.17 11.33
N HIS A 25 -0.82 -0.76 11.51
CA HIS A 25 -1.45 -0.67 12.82
C HIS A 25 -1.48 -2.04 13.52
N MET A 26 -1.87 -3.11 12.83
CA MET A 26 -1.88 -4.46 13.41
C MET A 26 -0.49 -4.93 13.84
N VAL A 27 0.54 -4.62 13.05
CA VAL A 27 1.94 -4.95 13.41
C VAL A 27 2.39 -4.17 14.63
N TYR A 28 2.14 -2.87 14.67
CA TYR A 28 2.54 -2.02 15.80
C TYR A 28 1.86 -2.44 17.11
N GLU A 29 0.55 -2.71 17.07
CA GLU A 29 -0.18 -3.19 18.25
C GLU A 29 0.27 -4.60 18.67
N GLY A 30 0.57 -5.47 17.70
CA GLY A 30 1.14 -6.79 17.95
C GLY A 30 2.50 -6.74 18.65
N ILE A 31 3.44 -5.94 18.14
CA ILE A 31 4.76 -5.71 18.77
C ILE A 31 4.60 -5.16 20.18
N ARG A 32 3.68 -4.20 20.38
CA ARG A 32 3.45 -3.54 21.67
C ARG A 32 2.91 -4.48 22.75
N THR A 33 2.32 -5.62 22.37
CA THR A 33 1.72 -6.59 23.30
C THR A 33 2.62 -7.78 23.62
N ASP A 34 3.89 -7.80 23.18
CA ASP A 34 4.84 -8.93 23.30
C ASP A 34 4.30 -10.28 22.77
N ASN A 35 3.20 -10.25 22.01
CA ASN A 35 2.49 -11.44 21.50
C ASN A 35 2.91 -11.81 20.08
N VAL A 36 3.88 -11.10 19.49
CA VAL A 36 4.25 -11.25 18.08
C VAL A 36 5.71 -11.68 17.95
N GLY A 37 5.91 -12.83 17.33
CA GLY A 37 7.21 -13.38 17.04
C GLY A 37 7.92 -12.63 15.91
N LEU A 38 9.25 -12.74 15.87
CA LEU A 38 10.09 -12.07 14.88
C LEU A 38 9.72 -12.43 13.42
N ASN A 39 9.18 -13.64 13.20
CA ASN A 39 8.70 -14.08 11.88
C ASN A 39 7.46 -13.31 11.41
N GLU A 40 6.50 -13.04 12.29
CA GLU A 40 5.27 -12.32 11.95
C GLU A 40 5.58 -10.85 11.61
N ILE A 41 6.57 -10.26 12.31
CA ILE A 41 7.10 -8.93 11.97
C ILE A 41 7.71 -8.94 10.57
N ILE A 42 8.54 -9.94 10.25
CA ILE A 42 9.17 -10.08 8.91
C ILE A 42 8.10 -10.23 7.83
N GLU A 43 7.09 -11.08 8.03
CA GLU A 43 6.02 -11.29 7.07
C GLU A 43 5.22 -10.01 6.81
N ALA A 44 4.91 -9.25 7.85
CA ALA A 44 4.18 -8.01 7.70
C ALA A 44 5.01 -6.91 7.04
N VAL A 45 6.30 -6.80 7.36
CA VAL A 45 7.23 -5.90 6.65
C VAL A 45 7.37 -6.27 5.17
N ASN A 46 7.40 -7.57 4.84
CA ASN A 46 7.38 -8.02 3.44
C ASN A 46 6.07 -7.66 2.73
N CYS A 47 4.93 -7.79 3.41
CA CYS A 47 3.63 -7.40 2.87
C CYS A 47 3.59 -5.89 2.59
N LEU A 48 4.10 -5.08 3.53
CA LEU A 48 4.27 -3.64 3.41
C LEU A 48 5.11 -3.26 2.19
N TYR A 49 6.27 -3.90 2.02
CA TYR A 49 7.17 -3.65 0.90
C TYR A 49 6.50 -3.93 -0.45
N LYS A 50 5.80 -5.07 -0.59
CA LYS A 50 5.09 -5.43 -1.83
C LYS A 50 3.97 -4.46 -2.17
N THR A 51 3.23 -3.98 -1.18
CA THR A 51 2.17 -2.99 -1.41
C THR A 51 2.74 -1.65 -1.85
N ALA A 52 3.84 -1.20 -1.23
CA ALA A 52 4.54 0.02 -1.65
C ALA A 52 5.07 -0.09 -3.09
N GLU A 53 5.64 -1.24 -3.46
CA GLU A 53 6.10 -1.51 -4.83
C GLU A 53 4.93 -1.47 -5.85
N SER A 54 3.78 -2.08 -5.50
CA SER A 54 2.57 -2.05 -6.32
C SER A 54 2.05 -0.62 -6.55
N LEU A 55 1.96 0.17 -5.46
CA LEU A 55 1.55 1.58 -5.53
C LEU A 55 2.50 2.41 -6.40
N ASN A 56 3.81 2.22 -6.26
CA ASN A 56 4.81 2.90 -7.09
C ASN A 56 4.67 2.51 -8.57
N GLY A 57 4.39 1.23 -8.86
CA GLY A 57 4.12 0.78 -10.22
C GLY A 57 2.87 1.42 -10.84
N GLN A 58 1.79 1.57 -10.07
CA GLN A 58 0.59 2.26 -10.50
C GLN A 58 0.85 3.76 -10.75
N LEU A 59 1.58 4.42 -9.85
CA LEU A 59 2.02 5.80 -10.00
C LEU A 59 2.86 6.03 -11.26
N GLN A 60 3.80 5.13 -11.55
CA GLN A 60 4.63 5.24 -12.77
C GLN A 60 3.79 5.07 -14.04
N LYS A 61 2.81 4.15 -14.05
CA LYS A 61 1.88 4.00 -15.17
C LYS A 61 1.08 5.27 -15.39
N LEU A 62 0.49 5.81 -14.33
CA LEU A 62 -0.23 7.10 -14.37
C LEU A 62 0.69 8.22 -14.88
N ARG A 63 1.89 8.37 -14.32
CA ARG A 63 2.84 9.40 -14.77
C ARG A 63 3.12 9.29 -16.27
N ASN A 64 3.39 8.09 -16.78
CA ASN A 64 3.69 7.90 -18.20
C ASN A 64 2.45 8.12 -19.10
N GLU A 65 1.23 7.96 -18.57
CA GLU A 65 -0.02 8.27 -19.27
C GLU A 65 -0.34 9.77 -19.30
N PHE A 66 0.01 10.52 -18.25
CA PHE A 66 -0.39 11.94 -18.09
C PHE A 66 0.73 12.97 -18.25
N CYS A 67 2.00 12.56 -18.16
CA CYS A 67 3.21 13.37 -18.34
C CYS A 67 4.25 12.54 -19.12
N PRO A 68 4.06 12.35 -20.44
CA PRO A 68 4.94 11.54 -21.28
C PRO A 68 6.35 12.15 -21.46
#